data_AF-A0A251WAA2-F1
#
_entry.id   AF-A0A251WAA2-F1
#
_cell.length_a   1.000
_cell.length_b   1.000
_cell.length_c   1.000
_cell.angle_alpha   90.00
_cell.angle_beta   90.00
_cell.angle_gamma   90.00
#
_symmetry.space_group_name_H-M   'P 1'
#
loop_
_entity.id
_entity.type
_entity.pdbx_description
1 polymer ?
#
loop_
_entity_poly.entity_id
_entity_poly.type
_entity_poly.pdbx_seq_one_letter_code
_entity_poly.pdbx_strand_id
1 'polypeptide(L)'
;MELNATDQLPEDDLPEEVLRTEIFTEARSPIDGKPMTAQEYAELLVEIDQANQVDPQVSPKVRQTVSLLKLRKFLKTVLPILPIK
;
A
#
# COMPACT_ATOMS: atom_id res chain seq x y z
N MET A 1 25.67 52.28 30.50
CA MET A 1 24.77 52.28 29.33
C MET A 1 24.38 50.84 29.10
N GLU A 2 23.26 50.45 29.69
CA GLU A 2 22.55 49.20 29.38
C GLU A 2 22.02 49.29 27.95
N LEU A 3 22.15 48.21 27.17
CA LEU A 3 21.30 47.94 26.03
C LEU A 3 21.00 46.44 26.06
N ASN A 4 19.89 46.12 26.74
CA ASN A 4 19.14 44.88 26.54
C ASN A 4 18.72 44.77 25.07
N ALA A 5 18.97 43.63 24.46
CA ALA A 5 18.06 43.07 23.46
C ALA A 5 18.38 41.58 23.32
N THR A 6 17.72 40.79 24.16
CA THR A 6 17.37 39.42 23.82
C THR A 6 16.56 39.50 22.52
N ASP A 7 17.24 39.30 21.38
CA ASP A 7 16.56 39.13 20.10
C ASP A 7 15.98 37.72 20.11
N GLN A 8 14.85 37.58 20.81
CA GLN A 8 13.95 36.45 20.67
C GLN A 8 13.43 36.51 19.24
N LEU A 9 14.16 35.89 18.32
CA LEU A 9 13.60 35.50 17.03
C LEU A 9 12.35 34.66 17.36
N PRO A 10 11.15 35.06 16.95
CA PRO A 10 9.96 34.30 17.23
C PRO A 10 10.13 32.92 16.61
N GLU A 11 10.00 31.86 17.42
CA GLU A 11 10.06 30.47 16.96
C GLU A 11 8.95 30.13 15.93
N ASP A 12 8.03 31.05 15.68
CA ASP A 12 6.89 30.94 14.77
C ASP A 12 7.20 31.24 13.29
N ASP A 13 8.39 31.74 12.94
CA ASP A 13 8.77 32.02 11.54
C ASP A 13 9.57 30.85 10.91
N LEU A 14 9.16 29.61 11.19
CA LEU A 14 9.53 28.50 10.32
C LEU A 14 8.77 28.68 9.00
N PRO A 15 9.44 28.92 7.87
CA PRO A 15 8.77 29.24 6.62
C PRO A 15 7.82 28.10 6.23
N GLU A 16 6.61 28.43 5.74
CA GLU A 16 5.61 27.42 5.32
C GLU A 16 6.16 26.43 4.29
N GLU A 17 7.21 26.82 3.57
CA GLU A 17 7.94 25.98 2.62
C GLU A 17 8.65 24.82 3.32
N VAL A 18 9.17 25.00 4.54
CA VAL A 18 9.75 23.93 5.37
C VAL A 18 8.66 22.96 5.81
N LEU A 19 7.50 23.47 6.25
CA LEU A 19 6.30 22.67 6.59
C LEU A 19 5.72 21.92 5.38
N ARG A 20 5.89 22.45 4.15
CA ARG A 20 5.50 21.79 2.89
C ARG A 20 6.56 20.82 2.36
N THR A 21 7.84 21.03 2.71
CA THR A 21 8.94 20.09 2.45
C THR A 21 9.12 19.06 3.57
N GLU A 22 8.23 19.02 4.55
CA GLU A 22 7.87 17.75 5.19
C GLU A 22 7.28 16.85 4.11
N ILE A 23 8.16 16.31 3.27
CA ILE A 23 7.86 15.15 2.47
C ILE A 23 7.37 14.16 3.51
N PHE A 24 6.08 13.81 3.46
CA PHE A 24 5.54 12.65 4.16
C PHE A 24 6.23 11.41 3.58
N THR A 25 7.51 11.26 3.93
CA THR A 25 8.37 10.10 3.67
C THR A 25 7.98 8.97 4.64
N GLU A 26 7.08 9.29 5.56
CA GLU A 26 6.49 8.42 6.55
C GLU A 26 5.27 7.76 5.94
N ALA A 27 5.39 6.47 5.61
CA ALA A 27 4.22 5.66 5.34
C ALA A 27 3.34 5.62 6.60
N ARG A 28 2.03 5.38 6.46
CA ARG A 28 1.19 5.11 7.63
C ARG A 28 1.02 3.62 7.80
N SER A 29 1.03 3.16 9.06
CA SER A 29 0.72 1.76 9.38
C SER A 29 -0.67 1.41 8.81
N PRO A 30 -0.82 0.29 8.07
CA PRO A 30 -2.11 -0.13 7.53
C PRO A 30 -3.17 -0.49 8.59
N ILE A 31 -2.73 -0.78 9.81
CA ILE A 31 -3.59 -1.25 10.90
C ILE A 31 -4.03 -0.07 11.78
N ASP A 32 -3.08 0.80 12.16
CA ASP A 32 -3.31 1.83 13.18
C ASP A 32 -3.24 3.27 12.64
N GLY A 33 -2.84 3.47 11.38
CA GLY A 33 -2.75 4.80 10.75
C GLY A 33 -1.67 5.73 11.33
N LYS A 34 -0.84 5.23 12.25
CA LYS A 34 0.29 5.96 12.84
C LYS A 34 1.38 6.21 11.79
N PRO A 35 2.09 7.35 11.87
CA PRO A 35 3.27 7.59 11.05
C PRO A 35 4.32 6.51 11.29
N MET A 36 4.96 6.07 10.22
CA MET A 36 5.95 4.98 10.20
C MET A 36 7.10 5.39 9.30
N THR A 37 8.33 5.11 9.72
CA THR A 37 9.54 5.50 8.97
C THR A 37 9.70 4.71 7.67
N ALA A 38 10.52 5.23 6.75
CA ALA A 38 10.79 4.56 5.47
C ALA A 38 11.41 3.16 5.63
N GLN A 39 12.22 2.95 6.68
CA GLN A 39 12.82 1.65 6.97
C GLN A 39 11.76 0.65 7.44
N GLU A 40 10.93 1.02 8.40
CA GLU A 40 9.84 0.19 8.92
C GLU A 40 8.84 -0.16 7.81
N TYR A 41 8.58 0.76 6.88
CA TYR A 41 7.76 0.46 5.70
C TYR A 41 8.39 -0.58 4.78
N ALA A 42 9.70 -0.49 4.53
CA ALA A 42 10.40 -1.47 3.70
C ALA A 42 10.39 -2.87 4.34
N GLU A 43 10.55 -2.95 5.66
CA GLU A 43 10.45 -4.21 6.42
C GLU A 43 9.03 -4.80 6.33
N LEU A 44 7.99 -3.97 6.48
CA LEU A 44 6.59 -4.39 6.33
C LEU A 44 6.29 -4.93 4.93
N LEU A 45 6.84 -4.32 3.88
CA LEU A 45 6.67 -4.82 2.50
C LEU A 45 7.29 -6.20 2.31
N VAL A 46 8.44 -6.47 2.93
CA VAL A 46 9.09 -7.78 2.89
C VAL A 46 8.23 -8.82 3.62
N GLU A 47 7.65 -8.47 4.78
CA GLU A 47 6.76 -9.36 5.52
C GLU A 47 5.48 -9.69 4.71
N ILE A 48 4.88 -8.69 4.08
CA ILE A 48 3.71 -8.88 3.21
C ILE A 48 4.06 -9.77 2.01
N ASP A 49 5.20 -9.58 1.38
CA ASP A 49 5.63 -10.43 0.26
C ASP A 49 5.83 -11.88 0.72
N GLN A 50 6.51 -12.10 1.84
CA GLN A 50 6.67 -13.43 2.44
C GLN A 50 5.33 -14.09 2.76
N ALA A 51 4.36 -13.35 3.30
CA ALA A 51 3.03 -13.85 3.58
C ALA A 51 2.26 -14.22 2.30
N ASN A 52 2.42 -13.43 1.22
CA ASN A 52 1.78 -13.65 -0.07
C ASN A 52 2.43 -14.77 -0.90
N GLN A 53 3.66 -15.18 -0.58
CA GLN A 53 4.31 -16.35 -1.20
C GLN A 53 3.61 -17.67 -0.86
N VAL A 54 2.78 -17.68 0.19
CA VAL A 54 1.95 -18.84 0.52
C VAL A 54 0.72 -18.86 -0.38
N ASP A 55 0.62 -19.90 -1.22
CA ASP A 55 -0.55 -20.13 -2.06
C ASP A 55 -1.84 -20.11 -1.21
N PRO A 56 -2.85 -19.31 -1.57
CA PRO A 56 -4.10 -19.25 -0.82
C PRO A 56 -4.70 -20.66 -0.72
N GLN A 57 -4.95 -21.09 0.53
CA GLN A 57 -5.49 -22.41 0.86
C GLN A 57 -6.96 -22.50 0.47
N VAL A 58 -7.23 -22.63 -0.83
CA VAL A 58 -8.55 -22.92 -1.37
C VAL A 58 -8.78 -24.43 -1.39
N SER A 59 -10.00 -24.87 -1.04
CA SER A 59 -10.32 -26.29 -1.13
C SER A 59 -10.14 -26.80 -2.56
N PRO A 60 -9.66 -28.04 -2.77
CA PRO A 60 -9.45 -28.61 -4.10
C PRO A 60 -10.70 -28.51 -5.00
N LYS A 61 -11.88 -28.66 -4.41
CA LYS A 61 -13.18 -28.56 -5.09
C LYS A 61 -13.42 -27.15 -5.65
N VAL A 62 -13.10 -26.10 -4.91
CA VAL A 62 -13.24 -24.72 -5.37
C VAL A 62 -12.26 -24.45 -6.51
N ARG A 63 -11.00 -24.87 -6.38
CA ARG A 63 -9.98 -24.72 -7.43
C ARG A 63 -10.42 -25.38 -8.74
N GLN A 64 -10.91 -26.61 -8.67
CA GLN A 64 -11.44 -27.34 -9.83
C GLN A 64 -12.64 -26.62 -10.47
N THR A 65 -13.59 -26.17 -9.65
CA THR A 65 -14.78 -25.45 -10.12
C THR A 65 -14.38 -24.16 -10.88
N VAL A 66 -13.45 -23.39 -10.33
CA VAL A 66 -12.93 -22.16 -10.97
C VAL A 66 -12.24 -22.49 -12.30
N SER A 67 -11.42 -23.55 -12.35
CA SER A 67 -10.78 -23.97 -13.60
C SER A 67 -11.78 -24.36 -14.68
N LEU A 68 -12.85 -25.08 -14.33
CA LEU A 68 -13.93 -25.42 -15.26
C LEU A 68 -14.68 -24.18 -15.76
N LEU A 69 -14.92 -23.20 -14.89
CA LEU A 69 -15.52 -21.91 -15.29
C LEU A 69 -14.62 -21.14 -16.25
N LYS A 70 -13.30 -21.08 -15.98
CA LYS A 70 -12.32 -20.45 -16.86
C LYS A 70 -12.30 -21.12 -18.23
N LEU A 71 -12.30 -22.45 -18.28
CA LEU A 71 -12.37 -23.22 -19.52
C LEU A 71 -13.67 -22.97 -20.29
N ARG A 72 -14.82 -22.97 -19.60
CA ARG A 72 -16.13 -22.65 -20.21
C ARG A 72 -16.13 -21.25 -20.83
N LYS A 73 -15.58 -20.25 -20.11
CA LYS A 73 -15.47 -18.88 -20.62
C LYS A 73 -14.55 -18.82 -21.84
N PHE A 74 -13.42 -19.52 -21.81
CA PHE A 74 -12.48 -19.58 -22.92
C PHE A 74 -13.14 -20.19 -24.16
N LEU A 75 -13.81 -21.33 -24.04
CA LEU A 75 -14.51 -21.98 -25.16
C LEU A 75 -15.59 -21.08 -25.77
N LYS A 76 -16.38 -20.40 -24.95
CA LYS A 76 -17.37 -19.41 -25.43
C LYS A 76 -16.73 -18.22 -26.16
N THR A 77 -15.51 -17.85 -25.77
CA THR A 77 -14.79 -16.72 -26.37
C THR A 77 -14.15 -17.10 -27.70
N VAL A 78 -13.52 -18.26 -27.77
CA VAL A 78 -12.78 -18.73 -28.96
C VAL A 78 -13.69 -19.34 -30.01
N LEU A 79 -14.80 -19.96 -29.59
CA LEU A 79 -15.73 -20.65 -30.49
C LEU A 79 -17.14 -20.02 -30.39
N PRO A 80 -17.32 -18.78 -30.89
CA PRO A 80 -18.58 -18.02 -30.77
C PRO A 80 -19.75 -18.65 -31.53
N ILE A 81 -19.48 -19.68 -32.34
CA ILE A 81 -20.46 -20.39 -33.19
C ILE A 81 -20.97 -21.70 -32.56
N LEU A 82 -20.47 -22.09 -31.38
CA LEU A 82 -20.94 -23.31 -30.72
C LEU A 82 -22.25 -23.06 -29.95
N PRO A 83 -23.34 -23.81 -30.23
CA PRO A 83 -24.57 -23.74 -29.46
C PRO A 83 -24.42 -24.51 -28.14
N ILE A 84 -23.66 -23.97 -27.18
CA ILE A 84 -23.53 -24.55 -25.84
C ILE A 84 -24.64 -23.96 -24.95
N LYS A 85 -25.76 -24.68 -24.83
CA LYS A 85 -26.87 -24.37 -23.90
C LYS A 85 -26.47 -24.73 -22.47
#